data_AF-A0A6A4PAD9-F1
#
_entry.id   AF-A0A6A4PAD9-F1
#
_cell.length_a   1.000
_cell.length_b   1.000
_cell.length_c   1.000
_cell.angle_alpha   90.00
_cell.angle_beta   90.00
_cell.angle_gamma   90.00
#
_symmetry.space_group_name_H-M   'P 1'
#
loop_
_entity.id
_entity.type
_entity.pdbx_description
1 polymer ?
#
loop_
_entity_poly.entity_id
_entity_poly.type
_entity_poly.pdbx_seq_one_letter_code
_entity_poly.pdbx_strand_id
1 'polypeptide(L)'
;MINSTFDGLQNGNHPIRSSEGTGGTYFMQDSTGMEYVSVFKPMDEEPMAVNNPRGLPVSSNGEGLKRGTKVGEGAFREVAAYVLDHPKAGRRLVSGEAIGFAGVPPTAMVKCLHKAFNNPEGYDCSSNHFKIGSLQVFMNNDGNCEDLGPGAFSVEEVHKITVLDIRMANADRHAGNILFKREASGKTLLIPIDHGYCLPEKVNCIFAAT
;
A
#
# COMPACT_ATOMS: atom_id res chain seq x y z
N MET A 1 -11.74 4.89 -8.16
CA MET A 1 -10.34 4.37 -8.20
C MET A 1 -10.02 3.82 -9.57
N ILE A 2 -10.33 2.54 -9.89
CA ILE A 2 -9.87 1.89 -11.14
C ILE A 2 -10.20 2.68 -12.40
N ASN A 3 -11.46 3.10 -12.58
CA ASN A 3 -11.86 3.90 -13.74
C ASN A 3 -11.10 5.23 -13.80
N SER A 4 -11.02 5.96 -12.69
CA SER A 4 -10.27 7.22 -12.61
C SER A 4 -8.78 7.05 -12.96
N THR A 5 -8.15 5.97 -12.47
CA THR A 5 -6.77 5.59 -12.81
C THR A 5 -6.63 5.32 -14.31
N PHE A 6 -7.58 4.57 -14.88
CA PHE A 6 -7.61 4.24 -16.29
C PHE A 6 -7.80 5.48 -17.17
N ASP A 7 -8.73 6.36 -16.82
CA ASP A 7 -9.01 7.61 -17.52
C ASP A 7 -7.78 8.53 -17.52
N GLY A 8 -7.05 8.62 -16.38
CA GLY A 8 -5.79 9.35 -16.30
C GLY A 8 -4.73 8.82 -17.25
N LEU A 9 -4.55 7.49 -17.28
CA LEU A 9 -3.62 6.85 -18.22
C LEU A 9 -4.02 7.09 -19.69
N GLN A 10 -5.32 7.01 -20.01
CA GLN A 10 -5.83 7.25 -21.37
C GLN A 10 -5.61 8.70 -21.83
N ASN A 11 -5.70 9.67 -20.91
CA ASN A 11 -5.40 11.07 -21.20
C ASN A 11 -3.89 11.40 -21.22
N GLY A 12 -3.02 10.39 -21.11
CA GLY A 12 -1.58 10.56 -21.20
C GLY A 12 -0.90 10.95 -19.89
N ASN A 13 -1.61 10.95 -18.76
CA ASN A 13 -1.01 11.21 -17.45
C ASN A 13 -0.21 9.97 -17.01
N HIS A 14 1.10 10.11 -16.98
CA HIS A 14 2.00 9.00 -16.71
C HIS A 14 2.07 8.69 -15.19
N PRO A 15 2.15 7.41 -14.79
CA PRO A 15 2.47 7.03 -13.41
C PRO A 15 3.76 7.69 -12.93
N ILE A 16 3.71 8.29 -11.74
CA ILE A 16 4.84 8.99 -11.13
C ILE A 16 5.45 8.09 -10.06
N ARG A 17 6.70 7.65 -10.27
CA ARG A 17 7.40 6.81 -9.28
C ARG A 17 7.76 7.64 -8.04
N SER A 18 7.44 7.13 -6.86
CA SER A 18 7.85 7.72 -5.58
C SER A 18 9.39 7.78 -5.47
N SER A 19 9.92 8.82 -4.82
CA SER A 19 11.33 8.89 -4.43
C SER A 19 11.62 8.04 -3.20
N GLU A 20 10.61 7.76 -2.38
CA GLU A 20 10.69 7.03 -1.12
C GLU A 20 10.49 5.52 -1.27
N GLY A 21 10.90 4.78 -0.25
CA GLY A 21 10.72 3.34 -0.15
C GLY A 21 11.74 2.50 -0.94
N THR A 22 11.64 1.18 -0.78
CA THR A 22 12.63 0.19 -1.24
C THR A 22 12.22 -0.54 -2.53
N GLY A 23 10.98 -0.36 -2.99
CA GLY A 23 10.43 -0.98 -4.20
C GLY A 23 9.86 0.02 -5.21
N GLY A 24 9.17 -0.49 -6.21
CA GLY A 24 8.37 0.29 -7.15
C GLY A 24 7.04 0.70 -6.55
N THR A 25 6.87 2.00 -6.30
CA THR A 25 5.61 2.62 -5.86
C THR A 25 5.28 3.76 -6.81
N TYR A 26 4.08 3.75 -7.39
CA TYR A 26 3.68 4.68 -8.44
C TYR A 26 2.39 5.41 -8.07
N PHE A 27 2.44 6.73 -8.04
CA PHE A 27 1.25 7.57 -7.94
C PHE A 27 0.58 7.66 -9.30
N MET A 28 -0.73 7.41 -9.33
CA MET A 28 -1.56 7.49 -10.52
C MET A 28 -2.45 8.73 -10.42
N GLN A 29 -2.54 9.47 -11.52
CA GLN A 29 -3.30 10.71 -11.57
C GLN A 29 -4.69 10.47 -12.17
N ASP A 30 -5.62 11.39 -11.87
CA ASP A 30 -6.92 11.46 -12.54
C ASP A 30 -6.80 11.87 -14.01
N SER A 31 -7.96 12.04 -14.68
CA SER A 31 -8.04 12.48 -16.07
C SER A 31 -7.50 13.90 -16.30
N THR A 32 -7.51 14.75 -15.27
CA THR A 32 -7.02 16.13 -15.34
C THR A 32 -5.51 16.25 -15.12
N GLY A 33 -4.89 15.25 -14.48
CA GLY A 33 -3.49 15.27 -14.10
C GLY A 33 -3.20 16.12 -12.86
N MET A 34 -4.24 16.63 -12.19
CA MET A 34 -4.08 17.53 -11.04
C MET A 34 -4.04 16.77 -9.71
N GLU A 35 -4.73 15.64 -9.62
CA GLU A 35 -4.91 14.93 -8.35
C GLU A 35 -4.41 13.49 -8.45
N TYR A 36 -3.83 12.98 -7.35
CA TYR A 36 -3.54 11.56 -7.21
C TYR A 36 -4.79 10.80 -6.80
N VAL A 37 -5.12 9.74 -7.53
CA VAL A 37 -6.33 8.93 -7.29
C VAL A 37 -6.02 7.55 -6.71
N SER A 38 -4.80 7.05 -6.95
CA SER A 38 -4.39 5.73 -6.47
C SER A 38 -2.87 5.59 -6.45
N VAL A 39 -2.41 4.62 -5.67
CA VAL A 39 -1.02 4.17 -5.62
C VAL A 39 -0.95 2.74 -6.15
N PHE A 40 -0.09 2.49 -7.13
CA PHE A 40 0.17 1.17 -7.69
C PHE A 40 1.54 0.65 -7.25
N LYS A 41 1.58 -0.59 -6.75
CA LYS A 41 2.81 -1.29 -6.35
C LYS A 41 2.93 -2.61 -7.13
N PRO A 42 3.78 -2.69 -8.18
CA PRO A 42 4.02 -3.91 -8.93
C PRO A 42 4.74 -4.99 -8.11
N MET A 43 4.29 -6.23 -8.22
CA MET A 43 4.89 -7.38 -7.52
C MET A 43 6.33 -7.65 -7.95
N ASP A 44 6.63 -7.48 -9.25
CA ASP A 44 7.96 -7.72 -9.81
C ASP A 44 8.96 -6.59 -9.51
N GLU A 45 8.49 -5.49 -8.91
CA GLU A 45 9.29 -4.34 -8.49
C GLU A 45 9.42 -4.21 -6.96
N GLU A 46 8.92 -5.19 -6.21
CA GLU A 46 9.09 -5.26 -4.76
C GLU A 46 10.58 -5.28 -4.35
N PRO A 47 10.91 -5.00 -3.08
CA PRO A 47 12.27 -5.18 -2.58
C PRO A 47 12.76 -6.61 -2.85
N MET A 48 13.96 -6.71 -3.43
CA MET A 48 14.59 -7.97 -3.84
C MET A 48 13.88 -8.74 -4.97
N ALA A 49 12.91 -8.12 -5.65
CA ALA A 49 12.30 -8.64 -6.87
C ALA A 49 13.17 -8.41 -8.11
N VAL A 50 12.92 -9.21 -9.15
CA VAL A 50 13.68 -9.21 -10.41
C VAL A 50 13.79 -7.84 -11.08
N ASN A 51 12.71 -7.04 -11.05
CA ASN A 51 12.66 -5.72 -11.69
C ASN A 51 12.67 -4.58 -10.67
N ASN A 52 13.28 -4.78 -9.49
CA ASN A 52 13.35 -3.73 -8.47
C ASN A 52 14.03 -2.45 -9.01
N PRO A 53 13.38 -1.27 -8.95
CA PRO A 53 13.93 -0.02 -9.51
C PRO A 53 15.00 0.64 -8.63
N ARG A 54 15.28 0.09 -7.43
CA ARG A 54 16.22 0.65 -6.45
C ARG A 54 17.57 -0.06 -6.43
N GLY A 55 17.77 -1.04 -7.30
CA GLY A 55 19.04 -1.78 -7.41
C GLY A 55 19.32 -2.69 -6.23
N LEU A 56 18.28 -3.08 -5.47
CA LEU A 56 18.44 -4.09 -4.42
C LEU A 56 18.75 -5.46 -5.05
N PRO A 57 19.60 -6.29 -4.40
CA PRO A 57 19.94 -7.61 -4.91
C PRO A 57 18.70 -8.51 -4.95
N VAL A 58 18.57 -9.31 -6.01
CA VAL A 58 17.48 -10.28 -6.16
C VAL A 58 17.59 -11.36 -5.08
N SER A 59 16.45 -11.74 -4.49
CA SER A 59 16.42 -12.78 -3.48
C SER A 59 16.85 -14.13 -4.04
N SER A 60 17.80 -14.79 -3.36
CA SER A 60 18.33 -16.11 -3.75
C SER A 60 17.51 -17.27 -3.19
N ASN A 61 16.78 -17.06 -2.09
CA ASN A 61 15.97 -18.06 -1.40
C ASN A 61 14.47 -17.77 -1.45
N GLY A 62 14.06 -16.69 -2.14
CA GLY A 62 12.68 -16.24 -2.25
C GLY A 62 12.15 -15.50 -1.00
N GLU A 63 12.94 -15.36 0.05
CA GLU A 63 12.57 -14.58 1.24
C GLU A 63 12.61 -13.08 0.92
N GLY A 64 11.59 -12.37 1.39
CA GLY A 64 11.48 -10.92 1.27
C GLY A 64 12.32 -10.17 2.30
N LEU A 65 12.13 -8.86 2.37
CA LEU A 65 12.90 -8.00 3.29
C LEU A 65 12.63 -8.31 4.77
N LYS A 66 11.43 -8.80 5.10
CA LYS A 66 11.04 -9.18 6.46
C LYS A 66 10.99 -10.68 6.58
N ARG A 67 11.55 -11.21 7.66
CA ARG A 67 11.58 -12.66 7.91
C ARG A 67 10.16 -13.23 7.89
N GLY A 68 9.97 -14.32 7.16
CA GLY A 68 8.67 -14.98 7.02
C GLY A 68 7.75 -14.37 5.95
N THR A 69 8.20 -13.36 5.21
CA THR A 69 7.53 -12.91 3.97
C THR A 69 8.30 -13.38 2.74
N LYS A 70 7.62 -13.47 1.60
CA LYS A 70 8.21 -13.84 0.31
C LYS A 70 8.20 -12.65 -0.63
N VAL A 71 9.21 -12.60 -1.50
CA VAL A 71 9.28 -11.60 -2.58
C VAL A 71 8.13 -11.80 -3.56
N GLY A 72 7.49 -10.70 -3.97
CA GLY A 72 6.39 -10.72 -4.92
C GLY A 72 5.04 -11.08 -4.29
N GLU A 73 4.95 -11.20 -2.97
CA GLU A 73 3.67 -11.45 -2.28
C GLU A 73 3.11 -10.22 -1.56
N GLY A 74 3.82 -9.10 -1.55
CA GLY A 74 3.40 -7.87 -0.88
C GLY A 74 2.05 -7.37 -1.40
N ALA A 75 1.83 -7.39 -2.72
CA ALA A 75 0.56 -6.98 -3.31
C ALA A 75 -0.65 -7.79 -2.80
N PHE A 76 -0.49 -9.09 -2.56
CA PHE A 76 -1.57 -9.91 -1.99
C PHE A 76 -1.87 -9.52 -0.54
N ARG A 77 -0.84 -9.18 0.23
CA ARG A 77 -0.95 -8.77 1.64
C ARG A 77 -1.63 -7.40 1.76
N GLU A 78 -1.35 -6.48 0.85
CA GLU A 78 -2.04 -5.19 0.74
C GLU A 78 -3.55 -5.38 0.47
N VAL A 79 -3.91 -6.24 -0.49
CA VAL A 79 -5.31 -6.56 -0.78
C VAL A 79 -5.98 -7.27 0.41
N ALA A 80 -5.29 -8.23 1.04
CA ALA A 80 -5.79 -8.95 2.20
C ALA A 80 -6.07 -8.01 3.37
N ALA A 81 -5.19 -7.03 3.64
CA ALA A 81 -5.38 -6.06 4.71
C ALA A 81 -6.69 -5.26 4.53
N TYR A 82 -6.99 -4.80 3.32
CA TYR A 82 -8.25 -4.12 3.03
C TYR A 82 -9.48 -5.03 3.20
N VAL A 83 -9.40 -6.27 2.70
CA VAL A 83 -10.51 -7.23 2.78
C VAL A 83 -10.81 -7.63 4.23
N LEU A 84 -9.76 -7.82 5.05
CA LEU A 84 -9.86 -8.24 6.45
C LEU A 84 -10.18 -7.10 7.43
N ASP A 85 -10.01 -5.85 6.98
CA ASP A 85 -10.46 -4.67 7.71
C ASP A 85 -11.98 -4.49 7.57
N HIS A 86 -12.73 -5.28 8.35
CA HIS A 86 -14.18 -5.23 8.36
C HIS A 86 -14.73 -4.00 9.10
N PRO A 87 -15.84 -3.40 8.63
CA PRO A 87 -16.53 -2.33 9.35
C PRO A 87 -16.96 -2.74 10.78
N LYS A 88 -17.13 -1.75 11.67
CA LYS A 88 -17.66 -1.98 13.03
C LYS A 88 -19.01 -2.72 13.05
N ALA A 89 -19.83 -2.50 12.03
CA ALA A 89 -21.16 -3.10 11.91
C ALA A 89 -21.14 -4.59 11.49
N GLY A 90 -19.97 -5.18 11.22
CA GLY A 90 -19.82 -6.59 10.87
C GLY A 90 -19.08 -6.79 9.55
N ARG A 91 -19.37 -7.90 8.86
CA ARG A 91 -18.65 -8.28 7.63
C ARG A 91 -18.83 -7.22 6.54
N ARG A 92 -17.73 -6.97 5.80
CA ARG A 92 -17.75 -6.08 4.63
C ARG A 92 -18.77 -6.61 3.61
N LEU A 93 -19.72 -5.76 3.22
CA LEU A 93 -20.65 -6.06 2.14
C LEU A 93 -19.93 -6.01 0.80
N VAL A 94 -20.43 -6.77 -0.18
CA VAL A 94 -19.88 -6.80 -1.54
C VAL A 94 -19.88 -5.40 -2.20
N SER A 95 -20.80 -4.50 -1.79
CA SER A 95 -20.83 -3.12 -2.29
C SER A 95 -19.63 -2.27 -1.85
N GLY A 96 -18.88 -2.66 -0.81
CA GLY A 96 -17.60 -2.03 -0.46
C GLY A 96 -17.67 -0.62 0.16
N GLU A 97 -18.86 -0.06 0.36
CA GLU A 97 -19.06 1.36 0.73
C GLU A 97 -18.71 1.69 2.19
N ALA A 98 -18.78 0.71 3.10
CA ALA A 98 -18.49 0.95 4.51
C ALA A 98 -16.97 1.00 4.77
N ILE A 99 -16.54 2.05 5.47
CA ILE A 99 -15.17 2.20 5.97
C ILE A 99 -14.88 1.04 6.95
N GLY A 100 -13.70 0.42 6.79
CA GLY A 100 -13.27 -0.65 7.69
C GLY A 100 -13.04 -0.15 9.12
N PHE A 101 -12.91 -1.07 10.06
CA PHE A 101 -12.68 -0.74 11.47
C PHE A 101 -11.43 0.12 11.64
N ALA A 102 -10.32 -0.27 11.01
CA ALA A 102 -9.05 0.44 11.06
C ALA A 102 -8.95 1.56 10.02
N GLY A 103 -9.72 1.45 8.93
CA GLY A 103 -9.74 2.44 7.85
C GLY A 103 -8.66 2.19 6.79
N VAL A 104 -8.31 0.92 6.53
CA VAL A 104 -7.43 0.57 5.40
C VAL A 104 -8.08 1.06 4.11
N PRO A 105 -7.38 1.89 3.30
CA PRO A 105 -7.95 2.39 2.05
C PRO A 105 -8.32 1.26 1.10
N PRO A 106 -9.35 1.42 0.25
CA PRO A 106 -9.70 0.40 -0.72
C PRO A 106 -8.51 -0.02 -1.58
N THR A 107 -8.25 -1.33 -1.63
CA THR A 107 -7.14 -1.92 -2.36
C THR A 107 -7.62 -3.09 -3.21
N ALA A 108 -7.21 -3.10 -4.48
CA ALA A 108 -7.55 -4.15 -5.43
C ALA A 108 -6.29 -4.70 -6.11
N MET A 109 -6.33 -5.98 -6.47
CA MET A 109 -5.33 -6.55 -7.37
C MET A 109 -5.65 -6.12 -8.80
N VAL A 110 -4.68 -5.56 -9.52
CA VAL A 110 -4.86 -5.13 -10.90
C VAL A 110 -3.71 -5.57 -11.79
N LYS A 111 -3.97 -5.55 -13.09
CA LYS A 111 -2.97 -5.73 -14.15
C LYS A 111 -2.87 -4.41 -14.91
N CYS A 112 -1.67 -3.85 -14.99
CA CYS A 112 -1.43 -2.53 -15.57
C CYS A 112 -0.28 -2.60 -16.58
N LEU A 113 -0.41 -1.91 -17.72
CA LEU A 113 0.61 -1.81 -18.76
C LEU A 113 0.95 -0.35 -18.96
N HIS A 114 2.19 0.03 -18.68
CA HIS A 114 2.65 1.39 -18.93
C HIS A 114 4.18 1.45 -19.00
N LYS A 115 4.70 2.29 -19.92
CA LYS A 115 6.14 2.48 -20.16
C LYS A 115 6.94 3.07 -19.00
N ALA A 116 6.24 3.72 -18.06
CA ALA A 116 6.85 4.37 -16.90
C ALA A 116 7.28 3.39 -15.81
N PHE A 117 6.79 2.15 -15.86
CA PHE A 117 7.22 1.11 -14.95
C PHE A 117 8.63 0.61 -15.28
N ASN A 118 9.29 -0.03 -14.31
CA ASN A 118 10.67 -0.45 -14.47
C ASN A 118 10.76 -1.70 -15.35
N ASN A 119 11.23 -1.52 -16.60
CA ASN A 119 11.43 -2.60 -17.56
C ASN A 119 12.89 -2.52 -18.07
N PRO A 120 13.85 -3.14 -17.38
CA PRO A 120 15.28 -2.98 -17.67
C PRO A 120 15.71 -3.53 -19.03
N GLU A 121 14.99 -4.52 -19.56
CA GLU A 121 15.24 -5.12 -20.89
C GLU A 121 14.63 -4.31 -22.05
N GLY A 122 14.06 -3.15 -21.76
CA GLY A 122 13.34 -2.31 -22.71
C GLY A 122 11.82 -2.46 -22.60
N TYR A 123 11.09 -1.66 -23.38
CA TYR A 123 9.64 -1.65 -23.39
C TYR A 123 9.14 -1.56 -24.83
N ASP A 124 8.50 -2.61 -25.31
CA ASP A 124 7.99 -2.73 -26.69
C ASP A 124 6.46 -2.57 -26.78
N CYS A 125 5.82 -2.09 -25.70
CA CYS A 125 4.36 -1.99 -25.55
C CYS A 125 3.60 -3.34 -25.69
N SER A 126 4.28 -4.48 -25.65
CA SER A 126 3.63 -5.78 -25.73
C SER A 126 2.98 -6.20 -24.42
N SER A 127 2.09 -7.20 -24.50
CA SER A 127 1.48 -7.83 -23.33
C SER A 127 2.48 -8.50 -22.38
N ASN A 128 3.74 -8.65 -22.77
CA ASN A 128 4.76 -9.22 -21.88
C ASN A 128 5.18 -8.23 -20.78
N HIS A 129 4.89 -6.93 -20.95
CA HIS A 129 5.22 -5.87 -20.00
C HIS A 129 4.08 -5.52 -19.04
N PHE A 130 3.02 -6.33 -19.01
CA PHE A 130 1.97 -6.15 -18.01
C PHE A 130 2.54 -6.43 -16.63
N LYS A 131 2.32 -5.49 -15.73
CA LYS A 131 2.65 -5.63 -14.31
C LYS A 131 1.41 -5.95 -13.51
N ILE A 132 1.52 -6.94 -12.65
CA ILE A 132 0.48 -7.31 -11.68
C ILE A 132 0.89 -6.72 -10.34
N GLY A 133 -0.07 -6.13 -9.63
CA GLY A 133 0.22 -5.46 -8.37
C GLY A 133 -1.02 -4.95 -7.66
N SER A 134 -0.81 -4.41 -6.47
CA SER A 134 -1.87 -3.79 -5.68
C SER A 134 -2.10 -2.35 -6.13
N LEU A 135 -3.36 -1.99 -6.36
CA LEU A 135 -3.81 -0.62 -6.57
C LEU A 135 -4.63 -0.17 -5.36
N GLN A 136 -4.12 0.76 -4.59
CA GLN A 136 -4.76 1.30 -3.40
C GLN A 136 -5.24 2.73 -3.66
N VAL A 137 -6.41 3.12 -3.13
CA VAL A 137 -6.91 4.49 -3.22
C VAL A 137 -5.90 5.44 -2.58
N PHE A 138 -5.59 6.53 -3.29
CA PHE A 138 -4.82 7.62 -2.69
C PHE A 138 -5.77 8.44 -1.81
N MET A 139 -5.48 8.48 -0.51
CA MET A 139 -6.31 9.21 0.45
C MET A 139 -5.79 10.64 0.60
N ASN A 140 -6.67 11.62 0.53
CA ASN A 140 -6.34 12.98 0.93
C ASN A 140 -5.91 12.98 2.41
N ASN A 141 -4.72 13.51 2.68
CA ASN A 141 -4.05 13.48 3.97
C ASN A 141 -3.21 14.75 4.15
N ASP A 142 -2.77 14.99 5.38
CA ASP A 142 -1.95 16.16 5.74
C ASP A 142 -0.49 15.77 6.07
N GLY A 143 -0.08 14.54 5.72
CA GLY A 143 1.24 13.99 5.99
C GLY A 143 1.22 12.61 6.67
N ASN A 144 2.42 12.11 6.98
CA ASN A 144 2.62 10.91 7.79
C ASN A 144 2.81 11.27 9.28
N CYS A 145 2.88 10.26 10.15
CA CYS A 145 2.99 10.49 11.59
C CYS A 145 4.41 10.69 12.14
N GLU A 146 5.45 10.80 11.29
CA GLU A 146 6.86 10.84 11.76
C GLU A 146 7.16 12.06 12.64
N ASP A 147 6.57 13.21 12.32
CA ASP A 147 6.76 14.47 13.05
C ASP A 147 5.68 14.73 14.12
N LEU A 148 4.81 13.76 14.41
CA LEU A 148 3.72 13.91 15.36
C LEU A 148 4.02 13.21 16.70
N GLY A 149 3.89 13.96 17.79
CA GLY A 149 4.00 13.41 19.15
C GLY A 149 2.77 12.57 19.55
N PRO A 150 2.91 11.65 20.53
CA PRO A 150 1.84 10.71 20.92
C PRO A 150 0.57 11.41 21.43
N GLY A 151 0.67 12.63 21.97
CA GLY A 151 -0.48 13.42 22.40
C GLY A 151 -1.37 13.94 21.26
N ALA A 152 -0.93 13.80 20.00
CA ALA A 152 -1.70 14.22 18.83
C ALA A 152 -2.82 13.23 18.44
N PHE A 153 -2.83 12.03 19.03
CA PHE A 153 -3.70 10.93 18.64
C PHE A 153 -4.73 10.62 19.72
N SER A 154 -5.97 10.40 19.30
CA SER A 154 -6.97 9.85 20.23
C SER A 154 -6.73 8.36 20.47
N VAL A 155 -7.10 7.88 21.66
CA VAL A 155 -7.01 6.46 22.01
C VAL A 155 -7.76 5.57 21.01
N GLU A 156 -8.91 6.04 20.50
CA GLU A 156 -9.68 5.31 19.49
C GLU A 156 -8.87 5.10 18.20
N GLU A 157 -8.22 6.14 17.69
CA GLU A 157 -7.42 6.05 16.45
C GLU A 157 -6.22 5.11 16.60
N VAL A 158 -5.54 5.17 17.75
CA VAL A 158 -4.42 4.26 18.05
C VAL A 158 -4.93 2.82 18.11
N HIS A 159 -6.01 2.57 18.86
CA HIS A 159 -6.55 1.21 19.02
C HIS A 159 -7.02 0.59 17.70
N LYS A 160 -7.59 1.39 16.80
CA LYS A 160 -8.01 0.95 15.46
C LYS A 160 -6.87 0.26 14.70
N ILE A 161 -5.71 0.93 14.64
CA ILE A 161 -4.53 0.43 13.92
C ILE A 161 -3.88 -0.72 14.70
N THR A 162 -3.74 -0.60 16.02
CA THR A 162 -3.13 -1.64 16.88
C THR A 162 -3.86 -2.98 16.75
N VAL A 163 -5.19 -2.98 16.80
CA VAL A 163 -5.97 -4.22 16.69
C VAL A 163 -5.79 -4.87 15.31
N LEU A 164 -5.75 -4.07 14.25
CA LEU A 164 -5.51 -4.58 12.90
C LEU A 164 -4.11 -5.19 12.77
N ASP A 165 -3.08 -4.46 13.21
CA ASP A 165 -1.69 -4.92 13.09
C ASP A 165 -1.40 -6.17 13.93
N ILE A 166 -1.98 -6.27 15.14
CA ILE A 166 -1.89 -7.49 15.96
C ILE A 166 -2.54 -8.67 15.22
N ARG A 167 -3.76 -8.49 14.68
CA ARG A 167 -4.48 -9.55 13.96
C ARG A 167 -3.74 -10.04 12.73
N MET A 168 -3.01 -9.15 12.06
CA MET A 168 -2.24 -9.48 10.86
C MET A 168 -0.77 -9.81 11.16
N ALA A 169 -0.32 -9.73 12.41
CA ALA A 169 1.10 -9.80 12.76
C ALA A 169 1.97 -8.91 11.85
N ASN A 170 1.59 -7.65 11.70
CA ASN A 170 2.30 -6.70 10.84
C ASN A 170 3.75 -6.49 11.33
N ALA A 171 4.73 -6.83 10.50
CA ALA A 171 6.16 -6.80 10.85
C ALA A 171 6.87 -5.50 10.47
N ASP A 172 6.15 -4.51 9.94
CA ASP A 172 6.73 -3.25 9.45
C ASP A 172 5.85 -2.03 9.72
N ARG A 173 5.07 -2.02 10.81
CA ARG A 173 4.36 -0.81 11.20
C ARG A 173 5.32 0.21 11.82
N HIS A 174 5.42 1.38 11.20
CA HIS A 174 6.10 2.57 11.73
C HIS A 174 5.30 3.85 11.40
N ALA A 175 5.73 4.99 11.94
CA ALA A 175 5.02 6.27 11.81
C ALA A 175 4.89 6.75 10.34
N GLY A 176 5.90 6.46 9.50
CA GLY A 176 5.84 6.68 8.05
C GLY A 176 4.74 5.88 7.32
N ASN A 177 4.28 4.76 7.90
CA ASN A 177 3.20 3.92 7.32
C ASN A 177 1.81 4.29 7.84
N ILE A 178 1.70 5.40 8.58
CA ILE A 178 0.41 5.93 9.06
C ILE A 178 0.29 7.35 8.54
N LEU A 179 -0.69 7.58 7.68
CA LEU A 179 -1.06 8.93 7.27
C LEU A 179 -2.04 9.52 8.28
N PHE A 180 -2.07 10.85 8.38
CA PHE A 180 -3.07 11.53 9.19
C PHE A 180 -3.86 12.56 8.39
N LYS A 181 -5.09 12.83 8.83
CA LYS A 181 -5.90 13.95 8.36
C LYS A 181 -6.46 14.71 9.56
N ARG A 182 -6.29 16.03 9.58
CA ARG A 182 -6.89 16.91 10.57
C ARG A 182 -8.28 17.32 10.11
N GLU A 183 -9.28 16.98 10.90
CA GLU A 183 -10.64 17.46 10.69
C GLU A 183 -10.79 18.91 11.18
N ALA A 184 -11.80 19.61 10.67
CA ALA A 184 -12.15 20.96 11.14
C ALA A 184 -12.49 21.02 12.64
N SER A 185 -12.89 19.88 13.22
CA SER A 185 -13.12 19.71 14.67
C SER A 185 -11.82 19.72 15.50
N GLY A 186 -10.65 19.69 14.85
CA GLY A 186 -9.35 19.50 15.49
C GLY A 186 -8.99 18.03 15.76
N LYS A 187 -9.88 17.09 15.44
CA LYS A 187 -9.58 15.65 15.56
C LYS A 187 -8.59 15.22 14.47
N THR A 188 -7.57 14.47 14.88
CA THR A 188 -6.66 13.78 13.96
C THR A 188 -7.24 12.39 13.65
N LEU A 189 -7.51 12.11 12.38
CA LEU A 189 -7.83 10.76 11.89
C LEU A 189 -6.56 10.09 11.37
N LEU A 190 -6.41 8.80 11.63
CA LEU A 190 -5.30 7.98 11.17
C LEU A 190 -5.74 7.04 10.05
N ILE A 191 -4.88 6.91 9.05
CA ILE A 191 -5.11 6.10 7.85
C ILE A 191 -3.92 5.14 7.71
N PRO A 192 -4.10 3.85 8.05
CA PRO A 192 -3.03 2.88 7.91
C PRO A 192 -2.80 2.55 6.43
N ILE A 193 -1.54 2.63 6.00
CA ILE A 193 -1.10 2.24 4.66
C ILE A 193 0.04 1.22 4.77
N ASP A 194 0.50 0.72 3.63
CA ASP A 194 1.69 -0.13 3.50
C ASP A 194 1.66 -1.41 4.35
N HIS A 195 0.86 -2.38 3.91
CA HIS A 195 0.69 -3.68 4.57
C HIS A 195 1.45 -4.81 3.87
N GLY A 196 2.41 -4.50 2.99
CA GLY A 196 3.17 -5.50 2.24
C GLY A 196 3.93 -6.52 3.10
N TYR A 197 4.14 -6.24 4.39
CA TYR A 197 4.85 -7.09 5.34
C TYR A 197 3.98 -7.60 6.50
N CYS A 198 2.66 -7.69 6.32
CA CYS A 198 1.76 -8.37 7.26
C CYS A 198 1.53 -9.84 6.86
N LEU A 199 0.95 -10.65 7.75
CA LEU A 199 0.58 -12.07 7.56
C LEU A 199 1.77 -13.03 7.24
N PRO A 200 2.89 -12.99 7.99
CA PRO A 200 4.05 -13.82 7.70
C PRO A 200 3.72 -15.33 7.78
N GLU A 201 4.37 -16.15 6.95
CA GLU A 201 4.18 -17.61 6.92
C GLU A 201 4.64 -18.29 8.21
N LYS A 202 5.62 -17.69 8.87
CA LYS A 202 6.20 -18.17 10.12
C LYS A 202 6.19 -17.04 11.12
N VAL A 203 5.53 -17.28 12.25
CA VAL A 203 5.45 -16.33 13.35
C VAL A 203 6.36 -16.85 14.45
N ASN A 204 7.61 -16.38 14.49
CA ASN A 204 8.56 -16.87 15.49
C ASN A 204 8.49 -16.07 16.79
N CYS A 205 8.12 -14.78 16.75
CA CYS A 205 7.81 -13.93 17.91
C CYS A 205 6.82 -12.83 17.49
N ILE A 206 5.67 -12.70 18.15
CA ILE A 206 4.68 -11.61 17.91
C ILE A 206 5.04 -10.36 18.74
N PHE A 207 5.83 -10.52 19.80
CA PHE A 207 6.23 -9.44 20.69
C PHE A 207 7.73 -9.59 21.01
N ALA A 208 8.58 -8.83 20.32
CA ALA A 208 9.87 -8.49 20.88
C ALA A 208 9.65 -7.23 21.72
N ALA A 209 9.59 -7.40 23.04
CA ALA A 209 9.75 -6.25 23.94
C ALA A 209 11.17 -5.74 23.75
N THR A 210 11.31 -4.55 23.15
CA THR A 210 12.53 -3.74 23.21
C THR A 210 12.49 -2.87 24.44
#